data_AF-A0A9X9Q8C2-F1
#
_entry.id   AF-A0A9X9Q8C2-F1
#
_cell.length_a   1.000
_cell.length_b   1.000
_cell.length_c   1.000
_cell.angle_alpha   90.00
_cell.angle_beta   90.00
_cell.angle_gamma   90.00
#
_symmetry.space_group_name_H-M   'P 1'
#
loop_
_entity.id
_entity.type
_entity.pdbx_description
1 polymer ?
#
loop_
_entity_poly.entity_id
_entity_poly.type
_entity_poly.pdbx_seq_one_letter_code
_entity_poly.pdbx_strand_id
1 'polypeptide(L)'
;KFIQHQPNQYVKIKCSWWKSRGIDKRVHRKFKDQILRPSTGYGSNKKAKYMVPSGFRKFLVHNVKKLEVLLIRNESYYAEIAHNGSSNN
;
A
#
# COMPACT_ATOMS: atom_id res chain seq x y z
N LYS A 1 -0.67 -7.16 -6.30
CA LYS A 1 -0.84 -7.35 -4.84
C LYS A 1 -0.22 -8.68 -4.46
N PHE A 2 0.59 -8.75 -3.40
CA PHE A 2 1.10 -10.04 -2.90
C PHE A 2 0.02 -10.73 -2.08
N ILE A 3 -0.21 -12.01 -2.34
CA ILE A 3 -1.26 -12.82 -1.71
C ILE A 3 -0.64 -13.98 -0.91
N GLN A 4 -1.38 -14.53 0.06
CA GLN A 4 -1.02 -15.79 0.69
C GLN A 4 -1.04 -16.93 -0.33
N HIS A 5 -0.39 -18.06 -0.01
CA HIS A 5 -0.46 -19.27 -0.81
C HIS A 5 -1.84 -19.96 -0.67
N GLN A 6 -2.43 -20.38 -1.79
CA GLN A 6 -3.70 -21.14 -1.89
C GLN A 6 -5.00 -20.44 -1.41
N PRO A 7 -5.18 -19.10 -1.52
CA PRO A 7 -6.43 -18.45 -1.13
C PRO A 7 -7.62 -18.92 -1.99
N ASN A 8 -7.39 -19.22 -3.27
CA ASN A 8 -8.43 -19.67 -4.19
C ASN A 8 -8.89 -21.11 -3.91
N GLN A 9 -8.10 -21.91 -3.18
CA GLN A 9 -8.43 -23.31 -2.88
C GLN A 9 -9.20 -23.43 -1.56
N TYR A 10 -9.01 -22.49 -0.63
CA TYR A 10 -9.58 -22.57 0.71
C TYR A 10 -10.16 -21.23 1.12
N VAL A 11 -11.48 -21.18 1.35
CA VAL A 11 -12.20 -19.98 1.80
C VAL A 11 -11.65 -19.40 3.12
N LYS A 12 -11.09 -20.26 3.98
CA LYS A 12 -10.49 -19.85 5.26
C LYS A 12 -9.18 -19.06 5.09
N ILE A 13 -8.51 -19.19 3.94
CA ILE A 13 -7.24 -18.53 3.66
C ILE A 13 -7.53 -17.14 3.10
N LYS A 14 -7.04 -16.10 3.79
CA LYS A 14 -7.23 -14.71 3.39
C LYS A 14 -6.27 -14.34 2.24
N CYS A 15 -6.66 -13.37 1.43
CA CYS A 15 -5.81 -12.81 0.37
C CYS A 15 -4.72 -11.85 0.90
N SER A 16 -4.60 -11.65 2.21
CA SER A 16 -3.51 -10.86 2.80
C SER A 16 -2.21 -11.64 2.72
N TRP A 17 -1.09 -10.97 2.47
CA TRP A 17 0.20 -11.66 2.35
C TRP A 17 0.62 -12.31 3.68
N TRP A 18 1.02 -13.57 3.61
CA TRP A 18 1.64 -14.31 4.70
C TRP A 18 2.81 -15.14 4.17
N LYS A 19 3.94 -15.07 4.87
CA LYS A 19 5.13 -15.85 4.51
C LYS A 19 4.90 -17.33 4.79
N SER A 20 5.09 -18.17 3.77
CA SER A 20 5.10 -19.64 3.93
C SER A 20 6.29 -20.08 4.80
N ARG A 21 6.02 -20.87 5.84
CA ARG A 21 7.03 -21.34 6.80
C ARG A 21 7.46 -22.80 6.62
N GLY A 22 6.64 -23.65 6.00
CA GLY A 22 6.96 -25.07 5.83
C GLY A 22 8.14 -25.31 4.89
N ILE A 23 9.04 -26.23 5.27
CA ILE A 23 10.28 -26.52 4.56
C ILE A 23 10.05 -27.11 3.16
N ASP A 24 8.96 -27.85 2.95
CA ASP A 24 8.61 -28.48 1.67
C ASP A 24 7.73 -27.62 0.76
N LYS A 25 7.33 -26.42 1.23
CA LYS A 25 6.45 -25.57 0.43
C LYS A 25 7.21 -25.03 -0.79
N ARG A 26 6.66 -25.27 -1.98
CA ARG A 26 7.23 -24.80 -3.26
C ARG A 26 7.47 -23.28 -3.30
N VAL A 27 6.55 -22.49 -2.73
CA VAL A 27 6.71 -21.02 -2.59
C VAL A 27 7.88 -20.66 -1.68
N HIS A 28 8.09 -21.40 -0.58
CA HIS A 28 9.21 -21.16 0.33
C HIS A 28 10.55 -21.40 -0.37
N ARG A 29 10.62 -22.47 -1.17
CA ARG A 29 11.78 -22.87 -1.98
C ARG A 29 11.95 -22.09 -3.30
N LYS A 30 11.04 -21.16 -3.62
CA LYS A 30 11.08 -20.32 -4.83
C LYS A 30 11.12 -21.10 -6.16
N PHE A 31 10.35 -22.19 -6.26
CA PHE A 31 10.19 -22.88 -7.55
C PHE A 31 9.60 -21.94 -8.62
N LYS A 32 9.92 -22.21 -9.89
CA LYS A 32 9.33 -21.54 -11.05
C LYS A 32 7.80 -21.64 -11.03
N ASP A 33 7.14 -20.63 -11.59
CA ASP A 33 5.67 -20.57 -11.76
C ASP A 33 4.89 -20.62 -10.43
N GLN A 34 5.50 -20.12 -9.36
CA GLN A 34 4.86 -19.93 -8.06
C GLN A 34 4.62 -18.44 -7.78
N ILE A 35 3.68 -18.17 -6.87
CA ILE A 35 3.40 -16.80 -6.44
C ILE A 35 4.66 -16.10 -5.93
N LEU A 36 4.84 -14.85 -6.35
CA LEU A 36 5.98 -14.04 -5.94
C LEU A 36 5.91 -13.72 -4.45
N ARG A 37 7.08 -13.62 -3.83
CA ARG A 37 7.23 -13.18 -2.44
C ARG A 37 7.71 -11.73 -2.40
N PRO A 38 7.16 -10.88 -1.52
CA PRO A 38 7.66 -9.53 -1.34
C PRO A 38 9.12 -9.57 -0.89
N SER A 39 9.91 -8.70 -1.49
CA SER A 39 11.32 -8.48 -1.24
C SER A 39 11.61 -6.99 -1.44
N THR A 40 12.73 -6.51 -0.89
CA THR A 40 13.16 -5.11 -1.00
C THR A 40 13.39 -4.68 -2.47
N GLY A 41 13.68 -5.64 -3.36
CA GLY A 41 13.92 -5.36 -4.79
C GLY A 41 12.69 -4.86 -5.54
N TYR A 42 11.48 -5.09 -5.05
CA TYR A 42 10.25 -4.55 -5.65
C TYR A 42 9.94 -3.11 -5.22
N GLY A 43 10.79 -2.48 -4.38
CA GLY A 43 10.58 -1.12 -3.92
C GLY A 43 10.64 -0.10 -5.05
N SER A 44 9.69 0.84 -5.08
CA SER A 44 9.68 1.96 -6.03
C SER A 44 10.86 2.91 -5.79
N ASN A 45 11.25 3.66 -6.83
CA ASN A 45 12.26 4.72 -6.73
C ASN A 45 11.94 5.68 -5.58
N LYS A 46 12.95 6.05 -4.78
CA LYS A 46 12.83 6.94 -3.62
C LYS A 46 12.14 8.27 -3.96
N LYS A 47 12.38 8.85 -5.14
CA LYS A 47 11.76 10.11 -5.56
C LYS A 47 10.24 9.97 -5.81
N ALA A 48 9.86 8.87 -6.46
CA ALA A 48 8.48 8.55 -6.84
C ALA A 48 7.68 7.85 -5.72
N LYS A 49 8.36 7.46 -4.64
CA LYS A 49 7.72 6.80 -3.50
C LYS A 49 6.67 7.73 -2.90
N TYR A 50 5.45 7.21 -2.71
CA TYR A 50 4.28 7.93 -2.18
C TYR A 50 3.62 8.96 -3.10
N MET A 51 4.06 9.08 -4.35
CA MET A 51 3.36 9.90 -5.34
C MET A 51 2.13 9.16 -5.86
N VAL A 52 1.04 9.90 -6.06
CA VAL A 52 -0.13 9.43 -6.81
C VAL A 52 0.09 9.65 -8.31
N PRO A 53 -0.71 9.01 -9.19
CA PRO A 53 -0.55 9.14 -10.65
C PRO A 53 -0.60 10.58 -11.17
N SER A 54 -1.28 11.49 -10.48
CA SER A 54 -1.32 12.92 -10.80
C SER A 54 -0.01 13.68 -10.51
N GLY A 55 0.99 13.03 -9.91
CA GLY A 55 2.29 13.64 -9.60
C GLY A 55 2.38 14.28 -8.21
N PHE A 56 1.28 14.35 -7.46
CA PHE A 56 1.28 14.90 -6.10
C PHE A 56 1.56 13.81 -5.06
N ARG A 57 1.88 14.23 -3.82
CA ARG A 57 1.90 13.36 -2.65
C ARG A 57 0.63 13.55 -1.83
N LYS A 58 0.10 12.45 -1.30
CA LYS A 58 -1.12 12.46 -0.49
C LYS A 58 -0.88 13.05 0.90
N PHE A 59 -1.71 14.00 1.31
CA PHE A 59 -1.72 14.54 2.68
C PHE A 59 -3.13 14.44 3.27
N LEU A 60 -3.26 13.68 4.37
CA LEU A 60 -4.55 13.45 5.03
C LEU A 60 -4.92 14.63 5.95
N VAL A 61 -6.04 15.30 5.64
CA VAL A 61 -6.55 16.46 6.37
C VAL A 61 -7.75 16.05 7.22
N HIS A 62 -7.73 16.45 8.49
CA HIS A 62 -8.84 16.23 9.42
C HIS A 62 -9.55 17.53 9.81
N ASN A 63 -8.80 18.63 9.91
CA ASN A 63 -9.28 19.93 10.39
C ASN A 63 -8.69 21.04 9.52
N VAL A 64 -9.31 22.22 9.53
CA VAL A 64 -8.86 23.42 8.79
C VAL A 64 -7.41 23.81 9.10
N LYS A 65 -6.97 23.71 10.36
CA LYS A 65 -5.58 24.00 10.75
C LYS A 65 -4.54 23.14 10.01
N LYS A 66 -4.89 21.90 9.64
CA LYS A 66 -3.98 21.04 8.85
C LYS A 66 -3.90 21.47 7.39
N LEU A 67 -4.92 22.17 6.90
CA LEU A 67 -4.97 22.70 5.53
C LEU A 67 -4.03 23.90 5.37
N GLU A 68 -3.83 24.69 6.42
CA GLU A 68 -2.87 25.80 6.42
C GLU A 68 -1.45 25.34 6.05
N VAL A 69 -1.04 24.14 6.48
CA VAL A 69 0.26 23.55 6.14
C VAL A 69 0.40 23.29 4.62
N LEU A 70 -0.70 23.01 3.93
CA LEU A 70 -0.70 22.79 2.49
C LEU A 70 -0.65 24.08 1.67
N LEU A 71 -1.05 25.23 2.23
CA LEU A 71 -1.01 26.52 1.53
C LEU A 71 0.39 26.85 1.00
N ILE A 72 1.42 26.44 1.74
CA ILE A 72 2.83 26.68 1.37
C ILE A 72 3.37 25.62 0.39
N ARG A 73 2.78 24.42 0.33
CA ARG A 73 3.29 23.28 -0.48
C ARG A 73 2.25 22.70 -1.46
N ASN A 74 1.46 23.56 -2.06
CA ASN A 74 0.39 23.23 -2.99
C ASN A 74 0.85 22.53 -4.29
N GLU A 75 2.07 22.80 -4.77
CA GLU A 75 2.60 22.14 -5.99
C GLU A 75 3.05 20.69 -5.76
N SER A 76 3.32 20.30 -4.51
CA SER A 76 3.88 18.98 -4.19
C SER A 76 2.89 18.03 -3.54
N TYR A 77 1.85 18.55 -2.89
CA TYR A 77 0.90 17.75 -2.12
C TYR A 77 -0.54 18.07 -2.51
N TYR A 78 -1.39 17.06 -2.48
CA TYR A 78 -2.83 17.23 -2.56
C TYR A 78 -3.48 16.86 -1.22
N ALA A 79 -4.55 17.57 -0.87
CA ALA A 79 -5.34 17.31 0.33
C ALA A 79 -6.28 16.12 0.10
N GLU A 80 -6.26 15.15 0.99
CA GLU A 80 -7.31 14.14 1.09
C GLU A 80 -8.08 14.34 2.39
N ILE A 81 -9.38 14.61 2.28
CA ILE A 81 -10.26 14.76 3.44
C ILE A 81 -10.44 13.38 4.08
N ALA A 82 -10.21 13.30 5.38
CA ALA A 82 -10.36 12.06 6.11
C ALA A 82 -11.81 11.57 6.11
N HIS A 83 -12.00 10.25 5.98
CA HIS A 83 -13.32 9.62 5.96
C HIS A 83 -14.15 9.88 7.24
N ASN A 84 -13.50 10.19 8.37
CA ASN A 84 -14.18 10.49 9.63
C ASN A 84 -14.52 11.97 9.82
N GLY A 85 -14.34 12.81 8.79
CA GLY A 85 -14.77 14.20 8.81
C GLY A 85 -16.30 14.29 8.87
N SER A 86 -16.80 15.16 9.74
CA SER A 86 -18.21 15.56 9.71
C SER A 86 -18.48 16.39 8.45
N SER A 87 -19.68 16.31 7.89
CA SER A 87 -20.08 17.12 6.73
C SER A 87 -20.08 18.62 7.02
N ASN A 88 -20.18 19.00 8.29
CA ASN A 88 -20.27 20.40 8.73
C ASN A 88 -18.91 21.01 9.12
N ASN A 89 -17.82 20.26 8.96
CA ASN A 89 -16.44 20.68 9.30
C ASN A 89 -15.67 21.19 8.08
#